data_AF-A0A673FVN3-F1
#
_entry.id   AF-A0A673FVN3-F1
#
_cell.length_a   1.000
_cell.length_b   1.000
_cell.length_c   1.000
_cell.angle_alpha   90.00
_cell.angle_beta   90.00
_cell.angle_gamma   90.00
#
_symmetry.space_group_name_H-M   'P 1'
#
loop_
_entity.id
_entity.type
_entity.pdbx_description
1 polymer ?
#
loop_
_entity_poly.entity_id
_entity_poly.type
_entity_poly.pdbx_seq_one_letter_code
_entity_poly.pdbx_strand_id
1 'polypeptide(L)'
;MQFIWMPPQVVPFSCMIRGGLQDGMSITVCGRVLLNADRFNVNLQHGAEVVALQVNPRYQMLWVGPGYVVHNTHQNGTWGWEEHKFETPFPRGQTFSLQILITQESYKILANGKPFSEYKHRMPFLDVDRICVVGMVELSLVTFHSLATKYLIYCNVILYILLLWLNQTVPYKSIIYEGVQPAKCIIIQGVITPQAKRVEFSLRHKTGIAFYYSLCFDEDVVVCNSYEDGTWGNEEQSGLKLFERGQPFQVTICCSPDNYKMFVNGENVCTYSHRYTKLEEIDVLEVSGDVQLSFVQP
;
A
#
# COMPACT_ATOMS: atom_id res chain seq x y z
N MET A 1 -8.23 14.28 15.48
CA MET A 1 -8.09 15.34 14.45
C MET A 1 -6.64 15.35 13.96
N GLN A 2 -6.35 14.83 12.77
CA GLN A 2 -5.36 15.44 11.86
C GLN A 2 -5.38 14.73 10.50
N PHE A 3 -5.90 15.47 9.53
CA PHE A 3 -5.79 15.22 8.11
C PHE A 3 -4.32 15.15 7.72
N ILE A 4 -3.91 14.09 7.02
CA ILE A 4 -2.70 14.15 6.19
C ILE A 4 -3.17 14.52 4.79
N TRP A 5 -3.23 15.83 4.54
CA TRP A 5 -3.09 16.34 3.18
C TRP A 5 -1.82 15.71 2.61
N MET A 6 -1.89 14.98 1.50
CA MET A 6 -0.69 14.48 0.82
C MET A 6 -0.29 15.51 -0.25
N PRO A 7 0.60 16.48 0.06
CA PRO A 7 1.32 17.18 -0.99
C PRO A 7 2.06 16.15 -1.87
N PRO A 8 2.50 16.52 -3.08
CA PRO A 8 3.57 15.78 -3.72
C PRO A 8 4.69 15.55 -2.70
N GLN A 9 5.02 14.28 -2.44
CA GLN A 9 5.99 13.93 -1.43
C GLN A 9 7.39 14.23 -2.00
N VAL A 10 7.91 15.41 -1.67
CA VAL A 10 9.23 15.86 -2.12
C VAL A 10 10.30 15.06 -1.39
N VAL A 11 11.25 14.51 -2.15
CA VAL A 11 12.43 13.81 -1.63
C VAL A 11 13.57 14.82 -1.48
N PRO A 12 14.26 14.92 -0.31
CA PRO A 12 14.16 14.04 0.85
C PRO A 12 12.85 14.22 1.63
N PHE A 13 12.20 13.10 1.93
CA PHE A 13 10.98 13.05 2.70
C PHE A 13 11.27 12.57 4.12
N SER A 14 10.67 13.20 5.12
CA SER A 14 10.69 12.72 6.50
C SER A 14 9.35 12.97 7.18
N CYS A 15 8.85 11.96 7.89
CA CYS A 15 7.58 12.05 8.60
C CYS A 15 7.67 11.32 9.93
N MET A 16 7.01 11.88 10.95
CA MET A 16 6.85 11.25 12.25
C MET A 16 5.83 10.12 12.18
N ILE A 17 6.18 8.98 12.75
CA ILE A 17 5.27 7.86 13.01
C ILE A 17 4.64 8.12 14.38
N ARG A 18 3.47 8.77 14.39
CA ARG A 18 2.79 9.16 15.62
C ARG A 18 2.38 7.92 16.41
N GLY A 19 2.83 7.84 17.67
CA GLY A 19 2.62 6.67 18.52
C GLY A 19 3.66 5.56 18.35
N GLY A 20 4.69 5.78 17.52
CA GLY A 20 5.74 4.81 17.23
C GLY A 20 5.25 3.62 16.41
N LEU A 21 6.14 2.66 16.15
CA LEU A 21 5.76 1.38 15.57
C LEU A 21 5.03 0.49 16.57
N GLN A 22 4.10 -0.32 16.06
CA GLN A 22 3.35 -1.30 16.83
C GLN A 22 3.38 -2.66 16.13
N ASP A 23 3.26 -3.74 16.90
CA ASP A 23 3.10 -5.08 16.35
C ASP A 23 1.84 -5.17 15.45
N GLY A 24 1.98 -5.74 14.26
CA GLY A 24 0.93 -5.80 13.25
C GLY A 24 0.74 -4.52 12.43
N MET A 25 1.52 -3.46 12.69
CA MET A 25 1.49 -2.24 11.89
C MET A 25 2.13 -2.47 10.51
N SER A 26 1.58 -1.87 9.47
CA SER A 26 2.14 -1.90 8.12
C SER A 26 2.41 -0.49 7.60
N ILE A 27 3.58 -0.29 7.02
CA ILE A 27 3.98 0.93 6.34
C ILE A 27 4.03 0.64 4.85
N THR A 28 3.37 1.48 4.04
CA THR A 28 3.41 1.38 2.59
C THR A 28 4.05 2.63 2.01
N VAL A 29 5.04 2.43 1.15
CA VAL A 29 5.74 3.46 0.39
C VAL A 29 5.58 3.15 -1.08
N CYS A 30 4.95 4.05 -1.82
CA CYS A 30 4.86 3.98 -3.28
C CYS A 30 5.61 5.13 -3.92
N GLY A 31 6.18 4.86 -5.09
CA GLY A 31 6.97 5.85 -5.81
C GLY A 31 7.41 5.37 -7.18
N ARG A 32 8.31 6.14 -7.79
CA ARG A 32 9.01 5.79 -9.03
C ARG A 32 10.52 5.89 -8.82
N VAL A 33 11.24 4.84 -9.23
CA VAL A 33 12.71 4.90 -9.24
C VAL A 33 13.15 5.76 -10.43
N LEU A 34 14.05 6.71 -10.21
CA LEU A 34 14.55 7.54 -11.31
C LEU A 34 15.33 6.69 -12.34
N LEU A 35 15.23 7.04 -13.63
CA LEU A 35 15.79 6.25 -14.74
C LEU A 35 17.31 6.03 -14.62
N ASN A 36 18.03 7.01 -14.05
CA ASN A 36 19.48 6.98 -13.84
C ASN A 36 19.88 6.76 -12.37
N ALA A 37 18.97 6.24 -11.53
CA ALA A 37 19.22 6.07 -10.10
C ALA A 37 20.49 5.26 -9.81
N ASP A 38 21.37 5.74 -8.94
CA ASP A 38 22.43 4.95 -8.32
C ASP A 38 21.88 4.16 -7.12
N ARG A 39 21.06 4.82 -6.29
CA ARG A 39 20.36 4.23 -5.14
C ARG A 39 19.27 5.16 -4.60
N PHE A 40 18.42 4.56 -3.77
CA PHE A 40 17.58 5.31 -2.83
C PHE A 40 17.50 4.54 -1.50
N ASN A 41 16.98 5.19 -0.46
CA ASN A 41 16.84 4.59 0.86
C ASN A 41 15.44 4.86 1.40
N VAL A 42 14.84 3.84 2.00
CA VAL A 42 13.72 3.97 2.94
C VAL A 42 14.24 3.55 4.31
N ASN A 43 14.30 4.51 5.23
CA ASN A 43 14.84 4.33 6.57
C ASN A 43 13.72 4.42 7.61
N LEU A 44 13.66 3.45 8.50
CA LEU A 44 12.92 3.54 9.76
C LEU A 44 13.91 3.93 10.85
N GLN A 45 13.64 5.04 11.54
CA GLN A 45 14.59 5.71 12.41
C GLN A 45 14.06 5.93 13.83
N HIS A 46 14.99 5.99 14.79
CA HIS A 46 14.78 6.55 16.11
C HIS A 46 15.54 7.88 16.20
N GLY A 47 14.81 9.00 16.24
CA GLY A 47 15.43 10.31 16.10
C GLY A 47 16.12 10.48 14.74
N ALA A 48 17.15 11.34 14.66
CA ALA A 48 17.86 11.62 13.40
C ALA A 48 19.07 10.70 13.14
N GLU A 49 19.64 10.11 14.20
CA GLU A 49 20.96 9.48 14.17
C GLU A 49 20.91 7.94 14.06
N VAL A 50 19.80 7.33 14.49
CA VAL A 50 19.66 5.88 14.56
C VAL A 50 18.73 5.38 13.45
N VAL A 51 19.21 4.42 12.66
CA VAL A 51 18.43 3.74 11.62
C VAL A 51 18.18 2.32 12.07
N ALA A 52 16.96 2.01 12.49
CA ALA A 52 16.56 0.67 12.92
C ALA A 52 16.52 -0.31 11.73
N LEU A 53 15.98 0.15 10.60
CA LEU A 53 15.97 -0.57 9.33
C LEU A 53 16.27 0.40 8.19
N GLN A 54 17.31 0.11 7.43
CA GLN A 54 17.53 0.67 6.10
C GLN A 54 17.03 -0.34 5.05
N VAL A 55 16.24 0.13 4.10
CA VAL A 55 15.98 -0.58 2.83
C VAL A 55 16.65 0.24 1.73
N ASN A 56 17.78 -0.25 1.23
CA ASN A 56 18.61 0.47 0.27
C ASN A 56 18.79 -0.29 -1.04
N PRO A 57 17.88 -0.10 -2.02
CA PRO A 57 18.10 -0.52 -3.39
C PRO A 57 19.31 0.21 -3.99
N ARG A 58 20.27 -0.57 -4.49
CA ARG A 58 21.50 -0.12 -5.13
C ARG A 58 21.56 -0.67 -6.55
N TYR A 59 21.87 0.20 -7.49
CA TYR A 59 21.98 -0.14 -8.89
C TYR A 59 23.41 0.05 -9.35
N GLN A 60 24.00 -1.02 -9.86
CA GLN A 60 25.30 -0.96 -10.53
C GLN A 60 25.12 -0.40 -11.96
N MET A 61 26.20 -0.37 -12.74
CA MET A 61 26.11 -0.01 -14.16
C MET A 61 25.10 -0.91 -14.88
N LEU A 62 24.33 -0.34 -15.81
CA LEU A 62 23.17 -0.97 -16.46
C LEU A 62 23.46 -2.36 -17.06
N TRP A 63 24.69 -2.60 -17.49
CA TRP A 63 25.13 -3.84 -18.14
C TRP A 63 25.47 -4.98 -17.15
N VAL A 64 25.55 -4.70 -15.85
CA VAL A 64 26.08 -5.63 -14.84
C VAL A 64 24.99 -6.46 -14.17
N GLY A 65 23.73 -6.00 -14.20
CA GLY A 65 22.60 -6.75 -13.65
C GLY A 65 21.47 -5.86 -13.11
N PRO A 66 20.38 -6.47 -12.63
CA PRO A 66 19.17 -5.75 -12.23
C PRO A 66 19.35 -4.82 -11.02
N GLY A 67 20.45 -4.92 -10.27
CA GLY A 67 20.65 -4.25 -8.98
C GLY A 67 20.34 -5.18 -7.81
N TYR A 68 20.58 -4.72 -6.58
CA TYR A 68 20.37 -5.47 -5.34
C TYR A 68 19.84 -4.55 -4.24
N VAL A 69 19.30 -5.12 -3.16
CA VAL A 69 18.85 -4.37 -1.99
C VAL A 69 19.72 -4.72 -0.80
N VAL A 70 20.12 -3.69 -0.05
CA VAL A 70 20.82 -3.85 1.23
C VAL A 70 19.88 -3.51 2.37
N HIS A 71 19.88 -4.38 3.38
CA HIS A 71 19.28 -4.11 4.68
C HIS A 71 20.35 -3.96 5.75
N ASN A 72 20.24 -2.92 6.58
CA ASN A 72 21.15 -2.72 7.69
C ASN A 72 20.52 -1.86 8.80
N THR A 73 21.21 -1.82 9.94
CA THR A 73 20.92 -0.97 11.10
C THR A 73 22.12 -0.07 11.35
N HIS A 74 21.88 1.21 11.60
CA HIS A 74 22.89 2.17 12.04
C HIS A 74 22.59 2.57 13.49
N GLN A 75 23.50 2.27 14.41
CA GLN A 75 23.37 2.61 15.82
C GLN A 75 24.75 2.90 16.42
N ASN A 76 24.81 3.75 17.44
CA ASN A 76 26.06 4.17 18.09
C ASN A 76 27.11 4.69 17.09
N GLY A 77 26.67 5.42 16.06
CA GLY A 77 27.54 6.02 15.04
C GLY A 77 28.18 5.02 14.06
N THR A 78 27.73 3.77 14.02
CA THR A 78 28.29 2.74 13.14
C THR A 78 27.20 1.92 12.45
N TRP A 79 27.48 1.47 11.23
CA TRP A 79 26.66 0.50 10.51
C TRP A 79 26.98 -0.92 11.00
N GLY A 80 25.95 -1.75 11.15
CA GLY A 80 26.11 -3.18 11.40
C GLY A 80 26.48 -3.98 10.14
N TRP A 81 26.33 -5.29 10.22
CA TRP A 81 26.55 -6.18 9.08
C TRP A 81 25.46 -6.03 8.01
N GLU A 82 25.86 -5.82 6.76
CA GLU A 82 24.92 -5.73 5.62
C GLU A 82 24.27 -7.08 5.32
N GLU A 83 22.95 -7.07 5.09
CA GLU A 83 22.23 -8.20 4.50
C GLU A 83 21.85 -7.86 3.05
N HIS A 84 22.34 -8.66 2.10
CA HIS A 84 22.13 -8.43 0.68
C HIS A 84 21.01 -9.31 0.12
N LYS A 85 20.15 -8.72 -0.71
CA LYS A 85 19.16 -9.43 -1.53
C LYS A 85 19.41 -9.08 -2.99
N PHE A 86 19.92 -10.04 -3.74
CA PHE A 86 20.18 -9.88 -5.18
C PHE A 86 18.87 -9.89 -5.96
N GLU A 87 18.87 -9.26 -7.13
CA GLU A 87 17.68 -9.02 -7.96
C GLU A 87 16.70 -8.06 -7.29
N THR A 88 16.94 -6.77 -7.46
CA THR A 88 16.05 -5.75 -6.90
C THR A 88 14.64 -5.84 -7.50
N PRO A 89 13.59 -5.77 -6.67
CA PRO A 89 12.20 -5.69 -7.15
C PRO A 89 11.80 -4.26 -7.53
N PHE A 90 12.76 -3.33 -7.57
CA PHE A 90 12.56 -1.91 -7.84
C PHE A 90 13.35 -1.48 -9.10
N PRO A 91 12.97 -1.84 -10.32
CA PRO A 91 13.78 -1.47 -11.50
C PRO A 91 13.81 0.04 -11.75
N ARG A 92 14.91 0.55 -12.33
CA ARG A 92 15.03 1.96 -12.77
C ARG A 92 13.88 2.35 -13.71
N GLY A 93 13.35 3.55 -13.55
CA GLY A 93 12.27 4.10 -14.36
C GLY A 93 10.87 3.57 -14.04
N GLN A 94 10.76 2.50 -13.24
CA GLN A 94 9.50 1.85 -12.90
C GLN A 94 8.91 2.39 -11.62
N THR A 95 7.58 2.33 -11.53
CA THR A 95 6.88 2.53 -10.26
C THR A 95 7.03 1.31 -9.38
N PHE A 96 6.83 1.52 -8.07
CA PHE A 96 6.86 0.44 -7.11
C PHE A 96 5.90 0.67 -5.95
N SER A 97 5.59 -0.44 -5.27
CA SER A 97 5.09 -0.47 -3.91
C SER A 97 6.07 -1.24 -3.02
N LEU A 98 6.49 -0.62 -1.92
CA LEU A 98 7.23 -1.24 -0.83
C LEU A 98 6.30 -1.28 0.39
N GLN A 99 6.07 -2.47 0.94
CA GLN A 99 5.31 -2.65 2.17
C GLN A 99 6.21 -3.27 3.25
N ILE A 100 6.22 -2.67 4.43
CA ILE A 100 6.97 -3.14 5.60
C ILE A 100 5.93 -3.46 6.68
N LEU A 101 5.75 -4.75 6.99
CA LEU A 101 4.92 -5.23 8.09
C LEU A 101 5.80 -5.43 9.33
N ILE A 102 5.44 -4.76 10.41
CA ILE A 102 6.09 -4.86 11.71
C ILE A 102 5.47 -6.05 12.43
N THR A 103 6.30 -6.99 12.86
CA THR A 103 5.91 -8.10 13.74
C THR A 103 6.79 -8.11 14.98
N GLN A 104 6.43 -8.89 16.01
CA GLN A 104 7.29 -9.06 17.19
C GLN A 104 8.69 -9.59 16.86
N GLU A 105 8.83 -10.40 15.80
CA GLU A 105 10.08 -11.09 15.47
C GLU A 105 10.95 -10.31 14.47
N SER A 106 10.31 -9.63 13.51
CA SER A 106 10.99 -9.06 12.34
C SER A 106 10.18 -7.97 11.62
N TYR A 107 10.86 -7.27 10.71
CA TYR A 107 10.23 -6.54 9.61
C TYR A 107 10.05 -7.50 8.43
N LYS A 108 8.79 -7.76 8.04
CA LYS A 108 8.46 -8.51 6.83
C LYS A 108 8.25 -7.54 5.67
N ILE A 109 9.00 -7.73 4.59
CA ILE A 109 9.09 -6.78 3.49
C ILE A 109 8.47 -7.41 2.23
N LEU A 110 7.48 -6.72 1.66
CA LEU A 110 6.89 -7.05 0.38
C LEU A 110 7.23 -5.96 -0.64
N ALA A 111 7.44 -6.38 -1.88
CA ALA A 111 7.64 -5.49 -3.00
C ALA A 111 6.64 -5.84 -4.10
N ASN A 112 5.87 -4.86 -4.57
CA ASN A 112 4.85 -5.02 -5.62
C ASN A 112 3.88 -6.18 -5.33
N GLY A 113 3.40 -6.26 -4.08
CA GLY A 113 2.46 -7.30 -3.63
C GLY A 113 3.05 -8.69 -3.43
N LYS A 114 4.37 -8.88 -3.62
CA LYS A 114 5.05 -10.17 -3.44
C LYS A 114 5.98 -10.13 -2.23
N PRO A 115 6.06 -11.21 -1.42
CA PRO A 115 7.09 -11.34 -0.40
C PRO A 115 8.49 -11.18 -1.01
N PHE A 116 9.33 -10.34 -0.39
CA PHE A 116 10.66 -10.03 -0.89
C PHE A 116 11.76 -10.38 0.12
N SER A 117 11.64 -9.89 1.36
CA SER A 117 12.65 -10.14 2.39
C SER A 117 12.06 -10.10 3.80
N GLU A 118 12.83 -10.60 4.75
CA GLU A 118 12.54 -10.51 6.18
C GLU A 118 13.81 -10.06 6.89
N TYR A 119 13.71 -9.04 7.74
CA TYR A 119 14.83 -8.47 8.48
C TYR A 119 14.56 -8.53 9.98
N LYS A 120 15.36 -9.30 10.71
CA LYS A 120 15.21 -9.43 12.16
C LYS A 120 15.53 -8.13 12.86
N HIS A 121 14.77 -7.83 13.92
CA HIS A 121 15.02 -6.64 14.75
C HIS A 121 16.41 -6.71 15.37
N ARG A 122 17.25 -5.71 15.10
CA ARG A 122 18.56 -5.54 15.75
C ARG A 122 18.53 -4.55 16.92
N MET A 123 17.42 -3.84 17.05
CA MET A 123 17.08 -2.94 18.15
C MET A 123 15.55 -2.96 18.36
N PRO A 124 15.03 -2.51 19.51
CA PRO A 124 13.59 -2.48 19.75
C PRO A 124 12.85 -1.65 18.71
N PHE A 125 11.90 -2.25 17.99
CA PHE A 125 11.09 -1.51 17.01
C PHE A 125 10.21 -0.44 17.67
N LEU A 126 9.91 -0.59 18.96
CA LEU A 126 9.14 0.38 19.76
C LEU A 126 9.82 1.75 19.86
N ASP A 127 11.14 1.81 19.68
CA ASP A 127 11.89 3.07 19.72
C ASP A 127 11.76 3.85 18.40
N VAL A 128 11.32 3.21 17.31
CA VAL A 128 11.22 3.82 15.99
C VAL A 128 10.05 4.81 15.93
N ASP A 129 10.36 6.06 15.59
CA ASP A 129 9.42 7.18 15.61
C ASP A 129 9.34 7.94 14.29
N ARG A 130 10.14 7.55 13.28
CA ARG A 130 10.27 8.30 12.03
C ARG A 130 10.50 7.39 10.84
N ILE A 131 9.92 7.78 9.71
CA ILE A 131 10.32 7.29 8.38
C ILE A 131 11.05 8.41 7.63
N CYS A 132 12.12 8.05 6.94
CA CYS A 132 12.85 8.94 6.06
C CYS A 132 13.09 8.27 4.72
N VAL A 133 12.81 8.97 3.62
CA VAL A 133 13.07 8.50 2.26
C VAL A 133 13.98 9.50 1.55
N VAL A 134 15.10 9.01 1.03
CA VAL A 134 16.14 9.84 0.39
C VAL A 134 16.75 9.15 -0.82
N GLY A 135 17.43 9.92 -1.67
CA GLY A 135 18.11 9.42 -2.86
C GLY A 135 17.28 9.57 -4.13
N MET A 136 17.59 8.78 -5.15
CA MET A 136 17.07 8.96 -6.52
C MET A 136 15.72 8.27 -6.72
N VAL A 137 14.69 8.79 -6.04
CA VAL A 137 13.32 8.27 -6.06
C VAL A 137 12.29 9.40 -6.02
N GLU A 138 11.16 9.23 -6.68
CA GLU A 138 9.98 10.08 -6.55
C GLU A 138 8.94 9.36 -5.69
N LEU A 139 8.26 10.08 -4.79
CA LEU A 139 7.26 9.50 -3.91
C LEU A 139 5.84 9.88 -4.35
N SER A 140 4.97 8.88 -4.41
CA SER A 140 3.53 9.06 -4.65
C SER A 140 2.70 8.85 -3.38
N LEU A 141 3.13 7.96 -2.48
CA LEU A 141 2.41 7.62 -1.26
C LEU A 141 3.39 7.18 -0.16
N VAL A 142 3.17 7.66 1.06
CA VAL A 142 3.68 7.05 2.30
C VAL A 142 2.51 7.03 3.27
N THR A 143 2.13 5.84 3.71
CA THR A 143 1.00 5.63 4.61
C THR A 143 1.31 4.58 5.65
N PHE A 144 0.62 4.69 6.78
CA PHE A 144 0.78 3.87 7.95
C PHE A 144 -0.57 3.29 8.32
N HIS A 145 -0.61 1.98 8.54
CA HIS A 145 -1.83 1.29 8.92
C HIS A 145 -1.55 0.44 10.14
N SER A 146 -2.27 0.70 11.22
CA SER A 146 -2.34 -0.22 12.34
C SER A 146 -3.53 -1.15 12.10
N LEU A 147 -3.34 -2.45 12.28
CA LEU A 147 -4.48 -3.28 12.64
C LEU A 147 -5.04 -2.70 13.94
N ALA A 148 -6.29 -2.27 13.95
CA ALA A 148 -6.91 -1.68 15.12
C ALA A 148 -7.08 -2.77 16.21
N THR A 149 -6.04 -2.99 17.00
CA THR A 149 -6.05 -3.89 18.17
C THR A 149 -6.89 -3.36 19.33
N LYS A 150 -7.52 -2.18 19.20
CA LYS A 150 -8.38 -1.58 20.23
C LYS A 150 -9.57 -2.45 20.64
N TYR A 151 -9.96 -3.45 19.86
CA TYR A 151 -11.12 -4.31 20.15
C TYR A 151 -10.81 -5.81 20.33
N LEU A 152 -9.54 -6.23 20.32
CA LEU A 152 -9.17 -7.66 20.38
C LEU A 152 -8.47 -8.05 21.69
N ILE A 153 -9.02 -7.64 22.84
CA ILE A 153 -8.47 -8.03 24.16
C ILE A 153 -8.82 -9.47 24.57
N TYR A 154 -9.58 -10.26 23.81
CA TYR A 154 -10.04 -11.58 24.29
C TYR A 154 -9.80 -12.85 23.44
N CYS A 155 -9.21 -12.77 22.24
CA CYS A 155 -8.98 -13.98 21.42
C CYS A 155 -7.63 -13.92 20.70
N ASN A 156 -6.94 -15.07 20.53
CA ASN A 156 -5.67 -15.23 19.82
C ASN A 156 -5.58 -14.35 18.55
N VAL A 157 -4.96 -13.18 18.69
CA VAL A 157 -4.85 -12.13 17.66
C VAL A 157 -4.20 -12.68 16.39
N ILE A 158 -3.19 -13.53 16.56
CA ILE A 158 -2.48 -14.20 15.45
C ILE A 158 -3.42 -15.12 14.66
N LEU A 159 -4.29 -15.89 15.32
CA LEU A 159 -5.22 -16.80 14.63
C LEU A 159 -6.28 -16.01 13.84
N TYR A 160 -6.78 -14.89 14.38
CA TYR A 160 -7.75 -14.03 13.69
C TYR A 160 -7.12 -13.30 12.50
N ILE A 161 -5.90 -12.77 12.65
CA ILE A 161 -5.12 -12.20 11.55
C ILE A 161 -4.86 -13.28 10.50
N LEU A 162 -4.38 -14.47 10.88
CA LEU A 162 -4.20 -15.60 9.97
C LEU A 162 -5.51 -15.96 9.25
N LEU A 163 -6.65 -15.98 9.93
CA LEU A 163 -7.95 -16.26 9.31
C LEU A 163 -8.38 -15.19 8.29
N LEU A 164 -8.12 -13.91 8.57
CA LEU A 164 -8.35 -12.81 7.60
C LEU A 164 -7.41 -12.92 6.39
N TRP A 165 -6.18 -13.39 6.61
CA TRP A 165 -5.22 -13.62 5.53
C TRP A 165 -5.55 -14.89 4.72
N LEU A 166 -6.13 -15.91 5.36
CA LEU A 166 -6.44 -17.20 4.76
C LEU A 166 -7.76 -17.24 3.99
N ASN A 167 -8.70 -16.32 4.27
CA ASN A 167 -10.05 -16.38 3.68
C ASN A 167 -10.38 -15.14 2.83
N GLN A 168 -9.72 -15.02 1.69
CA GLN A 168 -9.97 -13.96 0.71
C GLN A 168 -10.69 -14.50 -0.55
N THR A 169 -11.73 -15.29 -0.32
CA THR A 169 -12.57 -15.80 -1.41
C THR A 169 -13.35 -14.67 -2.08
N VAL A 170 -13.42 -14.71 -3.41
CA VAL A 170 -14.14 -13.72 -4.21
C VAL A 170 -15.53 -14.29 -4.57
N PRO A 171 -16.64 -13.54 -4.39
CA PRO A 171 -16.69 -12.14 -3.97
C PRO A 171 -16.31 -11.95 -2.49
N TYR A 172 -15.44 -10.98 -2.26
CA TYR A 172 -14.94 -10.61 -0.94
C TYR A 172 -15.73 -9.42 -0.40
N LYS A 173 -16.09 -9.48 0.88
CA LYS A 173 -16.74 -8.37 1.60
C LYS A 173 -16.12 -8.20 2.97
N SER A 174 -15.83 -6.97 3.36
CA SER A 174 -15.35 -6.65 4.69
C SER A 174 -15.88 -5.32 5.20
N ILE A 175 -15.87 -5.18 6.53
CA ILE A 175 -16.26 -3.96 7.21
C ILE A 175 -15.06 -3.02 7.27
N ILE A 176 -15.29 -1.77 6.89
CA ILE A 176 -14.40 -0.64 7.07
C ILE A 176 -14.77 0.00 8.41
N TYR A 177 -14.10 -0.40 9.50
CA TYR A 177 -14.40 0.13 10.84
C TYR A 177 -14.28 1.66 10.88
N GLU A 178 -15.27 2.33 11.48
CA GLU A 178 -15.41 3.80 11.53
C GLU A 178 -15.66 4.48 10.16
N GLY A 179 -15.99 3.69 9.13
CA GLY A 179 -16.19 4.16 7.76
C GLY A 179 -14.90 4.61 7.07
N VAL A 180 -15.04 5.16 5.86
CA VAL A 180 -13.92 5.87 5.22
C VAL A 180 -13.78 7.26 5.82
N GLN A 181 -12.55 7.75 5.94
CA GLN A 181 -12.27 9.09 6.45
C GLN A 181 -11.07 9.68 5.70
N PRO A 182 -10.93 11.01 5.65
CA PRO A 182 -9.76 11.64 5.06
C PRO A 182 -8.45 11.08 5.65
N ALA A 183 -7.50 10.78 4.77
CA ALA A 183 -6.24 10.07 5.01
C ALA A 183 -6.32 8.56 5.23
N LYS A 184 -7.51 7.95 5.27
CA LYS A 184 -7.64 6.48 5.29
C LYS A 184 -7.29 5.92 3.91
N CYS A 185 -6.49 4.86 3.88
CA CYS A 185 -6.21 4.12 2.66
C CYS A 185 -6.58 2.65 2.83
N ILE A 186 -7.18 2.08 1.79
CA ILE A 186 -7.56 0.68 1.68
C ILE A 186 -6.58 0.01 0.72
N ILE A 187 -5.98 -1.10 1.13
CA ILE A 187 -5.02 -1.85 0.29
C ILE A 187 -5.64 -3.17 -0.14
N ILE A 188 -5.56 -3.45 -1.44
CA ILE A 188 -6.05 -4.69 -2.05
C ILE A 188 -4.94 -5.24 -2.93
N GLN A 189 -4.51 -6.46 -2.69
CA GLN A 189 -3.54 -7.17 -3.52
C GLN A 189 -4.16 -8.47 -4.01
N GLY A 190 -3.81 -8.83 -5.23
CA GLY A 190 -4.28 -10.05 -5.85
C GLY A 190 -3.68 -10.25 -7.22
N VAL A 191 -4.20 -11.24 -7.93
CA VAL A 191 -3.85 -11.56 -9.31
C VAL A 191 -5.12 -11.50 -10.14
N ILE A 192 -5.08 -10.74 -11.23
CA ILE A 192 -6.14 -10.77 -12.24
C ILE A 192 -6.06 -12.13 -12.94
N THR A 193 -7.18 -12.86 -13.01
CA THR A 193 -7.14 -14.18 -13.64
C THR A 193 -6.80 -14.08 -15.15
N PRO A 194 -6.15 -15.09 -15.76
CA PRO A 194 -5.74 -15.02 -17.16
C PRO A 194 -6.90 -14.89 -18.16
N GLN A 195 -8.13 -15.24 -17.76
CA GLN A 195 -9.35 -15.17 -18.58
C GLN A 195 -10.30 -14.06 -18.10
N ALA A 196 -9.80 -13.10 -17.30
CA ALA A 196 -10.64 -12.08 -16.69
C ALA A 196 -11.42 -11.28 -17.72
N LYS A 197 -12.73 -11.17 -17.50
CA LYS A 197 -13.64 -10.28 -18.22
C LYS A 197 -13.95 -9.06 -17.40
N ARG A 198 -14.20 -9.24 -16.10
CA ARG A 198 -14.56 -8.14 -15.21
C ARG A 198 -13.99 -8.29 -13.82
N VAL A 199 -13.48 -7.21 -13.25
CA VAL A 199 -13.10 -7.12 -11.83
C VAL A 199 -13.63 -5.82 -11.26
N GLU A 200 -14.20 -5.85 -10.06
CA GLU A 200 -14.90 -4.72 -9.48
C GLU A 200 -14.43 -4.46 -8.04
N PHE A 201 -14.23 -3.19 -7.71
CA PHE A 201 -14.02 -2.70 -6.34
C PHE A 201 -15.14 -1.73 -6.00
N SER A 202 -15.78 -1.91 -4.84
CA SER A 202 -16.88 -1.05 -4.40
C SER A 202 -16.70 -0.61 -2.96
N LEU A 203 -16.83 0.69 -2.71
CA LEU A 203 -17.01 1.28 -1.37
C LEU A 203 -18.49 1.61 -1.19
N ARG A 204 -19.13 0.93 -0.23
CA ARG A 204 -20.57 0.96 -0.04
C ARG A 204 -20.96 1.63 1.26
N HIS A 205 -22.11 2.28 1.21
CA HIS A 205 -22.88 2.69 2.38
C HIS A 205 -24.19 1.92 2.40
N LYS A 206 -25.01 2.15 3.43
CA LYS A 206 -26.23 1.37 3.71
C LYS A 206 -27.20 1.23 2.53
N THR A 207 -27.32 2.25 1.68
CA THR A 207 -28.35 2.29 0.62
C THR A 207 -27.78 2.32 -0.80
N GLY A 208 -26.46 2.28 -0.97
CA GLY A 208 -25.86 2.54 -2.28
C GLY A 208 -24.38 2.19 -2.40
N ILE A 209 -23.72 2.81 -3.37
CA ILE A 209 -22.29 2.66 -3.65
C ILE A 209 -21.70 4.05 -3.83
N ALA A 210 -20.86 4.48 -2.89
CA ALA A 210 -20.22 5.79 -2.95
C ALA A 210 -19.14 5.83 -4.05
N PHE A 211 -18.40 4.73 -4.21
CA PHE A 211 -17.36 4.60 -5.24
C PHE A 211 -17.36 3.19 -5.79
N TYR A 212 -17.71 3.07 -7.07
CA TYR A 212 -17.67 1.84 -7.86
C TYR A 212 -16.57 1.96 -8.90
N TYR A 213 -15.66 0.98 -8.96
CA TYR A 213 -14.56 0.93 -9.91
C TYR A 213 -14.55 -0.43 -10.61
N SER A 214 -14.90 -0.45 -11.89
CA SER A 214 -15.06 -1.67 -12.69
C SER A 214 -14.03 -1.73 -13.81
N LEU A 215 -13.19 -2.76 -13.78
CA LEU A 215 -12.29 -3.14 -14.87
C LEU A 215 -13.05 -4.01 -15.86
N CYS A 216 -13.20 -3.55 -17.09
CA CYS A 216 -13.84 -4.29 -18.19
C CYS A 216 -12.77 -4.67 -19.22
N PHE A 217 -12.31 -5.92 -19.17
CA PHE A 217 -11.13 -6.38 -19.92
C PHE A 217 -11.40 -6.65 -21.40
N ASP A 218 -12.63 -6.97 -21.77
CA ASP A 218 -12.98 -7.22 -23.17
C ASP A 218 -13.12 -5.89 -23.94
N GLU A 219 -13.53 -4.83 -23.27
CA GLU A 219 -13.70 -3.48 -23.80
C GLU A 219 -12.46 -2.58 -23.62
N ASP A 220 -11.45 -3.04 -22.86
CA ASP A 220 -10.26 -2.25 -22.45
C ASP A 220 -10.62 -0.92 -21.76
N VAL A 221 -11.66 -0.96 -20.91
CA VAL A 221 -12.20 0.22 -20.24
C VAL A 221 -12.31 0.00 -18.73
N VAL A 222 -12.04 1.06 -17.99
CA VAL A 222 -12.37 1.22 -16.58
C VAL A 222 -13.57 2.15 -16.47
N VAL A 223 -14.57 1.74 -15.70
CA VAL A 223 -15.75 2.57 -15.38
C VAL A 223 -15.74 2.92 -13.90
N CYS A 224 -15.78 4.22 -13.59
CA CYS A 224 -15.98 4.76 -12.25
C CYS A 224 -17.39 5.36 -12.12
N ASN A 225 -18.12 5.04 -11.06
CA ASN A 225 -19.45 5.61 -10.84
C ASN A 225 -19.86 5.59 -9.35
N SER A 226 -21.03 6.15 -9.06
CA SER A 226 -21.73 6.04 -7.78
C SER A 226 -23.17 5.59 -8.04
N TYR A 227 -23.74 4.84 -7.10
CA TYR A 227 -25.11 4.37 -7.15
C TYR A 227 -25.88 4.94 -5.95
N GLU A 228 -26.79 5.87 -6.21
CA GLU A 228 -27.55 6.61 -5.21
C GLU A 228 -29.03 6.60 -5.58
N ASP A 229 -29.90 6.54 -4.57
CA ASP A 229 -31.37 6.59 -4.72
C ASP A 229 -31.94 5.62 -5.78
N GLY A 230 -31.31 4.44 -5.91
CA GLY A 230 -31.75 3.41 -6.85
C GLY A 230 -31.29 3.62 -8.30
N THR A 231 -30.39 4.57 -8.56
CA THR A 231 -29.92 4.89 -9.92
C THR A 231 -28.41 5.07 -9.97
N TRP A 232 -27.82 4.70 -11.11
CA TRP A 232 -26.41 5.02 -11.40
C TRP A 232 -26.29 6.49 -11.81
N GLY A 233 -25.23 7.15 -11.34
CA GLY A 233 -24.86 8.47 -11.82
C GLY A 233 -24.21 8.45 -13.20
N ASN A 234 -23.59 9.57 -13.57
CA ASN A 234 -22.82 9.67 -14.82
C ASN A 234 -21.53 8.85 -14.73
N GLU A 235 -21.24 8.03 -15.72
CA GLU A 235 -20.00 7.25 -15.77
C GLU A 235 -18.77 8.14 -16.04
N GLU A 236 -17.67 7.83 -15.36
CA GLU A 236 -16.34 8.33 -15.69
C GLU A 236 -15.50 7.18 -16.23
N GLN A 237 -15.03 7.29 -17.47
CA GLN A 237 -14.32 6.21 -18.16
C GLN A 237 -12.84 6.53 -18.36
N SER A 238 -11.99 5.50 -18.28
CA SER A 238 -10.57 5.55 -18.62
C SER A 238 -10.08 4.18 -19.14
N GLY A 239 -8.83 4.05 -19.57
CA GLY A 239 -8.28 2.74 -19.97
C GLY A 239 -7.76 1.91 -18.79
N LEU A 240 -7.54 0.60 -18.99
CA LEU A 240 -7.06 -0.32 -17.94
C LEU A 240 -5.69 0.06 -17.36
N LYS A 241 -4.85 0.75 -18.15
CA LYS A 241 -3.49 1.23 -17.82
C LYS A 241 -2.55 0.14 -17.28
N LEU A 242 -2.66 -0.17 -15.98
CA LEU A 242 -1.73 -0.99 -15.20
C LEU A 242 -2.32 -2.35 -14.76
N PHE A 243 -3.52 -2.67 -15.22
CA PHE A 243 -4.15 -3.97 -15.00
C PHE A 243 -3.96 -4.86 -16.22
N GLU A 244 -3.35 -6.02 -16.01
CA GLU A 244 -3.11 -7.01 -17.06
C GLU A 244 -3.58 -8.39 -16.60
N ARG A 245 -4.16 -9.16 -17.53
CA ARG A 245 -4.57 -10.55 -17.30
C ARG A 245 -3.38 -11.39 -16.85
N GLY A 246 -3.56 -12.18 -15.79
CA GLY A 246 -2.52 -13.04 -15.21
C GLY A 246 -1.47 -12.29 -14.37
N GLN A 247 -1.51 -10.97 -14.29
CA GLN A 247 -0.54 -10.19 -13.52
C GLN A 247 -1.01 -9.89 -12.09
N PRO A 248 -0.07 -9.84 -11.13
CA PRO A 248 -0.36 -9.36 -9.80
C PRO A 248 -0.57 -7.85 -9.81
N PHE A 249 -1.37 -7.37 -8.87
CA PHE A 249 -1.57 -5.94 -8.63
C PHE A 249 -1.55 -5.63 -7.13
N GLN A 250 -1.19 -4.39 -6.81
CA GLN A 250 -1.58 -3.73 -5.58
C GLN A 250 -2.40 -2.49 -5.92
N VAL A 251 -3.66 -2.50 -5.49
CA VAL A 251 -4.54 -1.35 -5.45
C VAL A 251 -4.43 -0.67 -4.10
N THR A 252 -4.37 0.64 -4.10
CA THR A 252 -4.49 1.45 -2.89
C THR A 252 -5.50 2.57 -3.11
N ILE A 253 -6.63 2.54 -2.42
CA ILE A 253 -7.68 3.55 -2.50
C ILE A 253 -7.53 4.47 -1.29
N CYS A 254 -7.10 5.70 -1.49
CA CYS A 254 -6.93 6.70 -0.44
C CYS A 254 -8.06 7.74 -0.48
N CYS A 255 -8.73 7.93 0.65
CA CYS A 255 -9.73 8.95 0.82
C CYS A 255 -9.06 10.29 1.16
N SER A 256 -9.28 11.31 0.34
CA SER A 256 -8.92 12.71 0.61
C SER A 256 -10.18 13.47 1.05
N PRO A 257 -10.08 14.74 1.52
CA PRO A 257 -11.25 15.54 1.87
C PRO A 257 -12.31 15.65 0.76
N ASP A 258 -11.86 15.74 -0.50
CA ASP A 258 -12.75 16.06 -1.63
C ASP A 258 -12.91 14.92 -2.67
N ASN A 259 -12.07 13.88 -2.60
CA ASN A 259 -12.03 12.80 -3.59
C ASN A 259 -11.42 11.51 -3.05
N TYR A 260 -11.64 10.41 -3.77
CA TYR A 260 -10.83 9.19 -3.70
C TYR A 260 -9.68 9.28 -4.71
N LYS A 261 -8.49 8.83 -4.32
CA LYS A 261 -7.37 8.59 -5.22
C LYS A 261 -7.05 7.10 -5.22
N MET A 262 -7.02 6.50 -6.40
CA MET A 262 -6.69 5.09 -6.57
C MET A 262 -5.33 4.95 -7.22
N PHE A 263 -4.46 4.20 -6.55
CA PHE A 263 -3.13 3.87 -7.02
C PHE A 263 -3.06 2.40 -7.40
N VAL A 264 -2.41 2.08 -8.51
CA VAL A 264 -2.10 0.71 -8.94
C VAL A 264 -0.60 0.60 -9.06
N ASN A 265 0.01 -0.31 -8.30
CA ASN A 265 1.46 -0.49 -8.26
C ASN A 265 2.23 0.83 -8.09
N GLY A 266 1.66 1.73 -7.29
CA GLY A 266 2.22 3.04 -6.93
C GLY A 266 1.94 4.19 -7.89
N GLU A 267 1.29 3.96 -9.03
CA GLU A 267 0.87 5.01 -9.97
C GLU A 267 -0.59 5.41 -9.74
N ASN A 268 -0.89 6.72 -9.71
CA ASN A 268 -2.27 7.20 -9.62
C ASN A 268 -3.00 6.94 -10.95
N VAL A 269 -4.00 6.08 -10.92
CA VAL A 269 -4.78 5.71 -12.11
C VAL A 269 -6.12 6.44 -12.18
N CYS A 270 -6.68 6.85 -11.04
CA CYS A 270 -8.00 7.46 -10.93
C CYS A 270 -8.07 8.45 -9.74
N THR A 271 -8.69 9.60 -9.99
CA THR A 271 -9.07 10.58 -8.96
C THR A 271 -10.56 10.86 -9.12
N TYR A 272 -11.38 10.35 -8.18
CA TYR A 272 -12.84 10.37 -8.26
C TYR A 272 -13.42 11.29 -7.20
N SER A 273 -14.14 12.33 -7.62
CA SER A 273 -14.72 13.31 -6.68
C SER A 273 -15.84 12.68 -5.84
N HIS A 274 -15.92 13.05 -4.57
CA HIS A 274 -16.96 12.53 -3.68
C HIS A 274 -18.35 12.96 -4.17
N ARG A 275 -19.14 12.00 -4.66
CA ARG A 275 -20.57 12.20 -4.93
C ARG A 275 -21.43 11.95 -3.69
N TYR A 276 -20.98 11.02 -2.85
CA TYR A 276 -21.52 10.76 -1.53
C TYR A 276 -20.54 11.27 -0.46
N THR A 277 -20.97 12.22 0.37
CA THR A 277 -20.08 13.03 1.23
C THR A 277 -20.08 12.63 2.71
N LYS A 278 -20.99 11.77 3.14
CA LYS A 278 -21.02 11.25 4.52
C LYS A 278 -20.05 10.08 4.66
N LEU A 279 -18.76 10.38 4.63
CA LEU A 279 -17.68 9.39 4.50
C LEU A 279 -17.75 8.30 5.59
N GLU A 280 -18.15 8.66 6.81
CA GLU A 280 -18.32 7.75 7.93
C GLU A 280 -19.41 6.69 7.74
N GLU A 281 -20.39 6.92 6.84
CA GLU A 281 -21.44 5.95 6.49
C GLU A 281 -20.96 4.92 5.44
N ILE A 282 -19.77 5.10 4.86
CA ILE A 282 -19.19 4.19 3.86
C ILE A 282 -18.36 3.14 4.60
N ASP A 283 -19.01 2.05 5.00
CA ASP A 283 -18.51 1.08 5.97
C ASP A 283 -18.27 -0.32 5.40
N VAL A 284 -18.44 -0.53 4.09
CA VAL A 284 -18.22 -1.82 3.44
C VAL A 284 -17.32 -1.71 2.21
N LEU A 285 -16.28 -2.54 2.18
CA LEU A 285 -15.51 -2.84 0.97
C LEU A 285 -16.07 -4.13 0.35
N GLU A 286 -16.34 -4.10 -0.95
CA GLU A 286 -16.69 -5.27 -1.76
C GLU A 286 -15.71 -5.40 -2.94
N VAL A 287 -15.21 -6.61 -3.17
CA VAL A 287 -14.37 -6.97 -4.32
C VAL A 287 -14.98 -8.18 -5.02
N SER A 288 -15.28 -8.07 -6.31
CA SER A 288 -15.95 -9.11 -7.09
C SER A 288 -15.31 -9.30 -8.47
N GLY A 289 -15.71 -10.38 -9.16
CA GLY A 289 -15.27 -10.69 -10.52
C GLY A 289 -14.07 -11.63 -10.58
N ASP A 290 -13.35 -11.55 -11.70
CA ASP A 290 -12.35 -12.52 -12.15
C ASP A 290 -10.95 -12.26 -11.54
N VAL A 291 -10.88 -12.28 -10.21
CA VAL A 291 -9.68 -11.96 -9.43
C VAL A 291 -9.44 -12.99 -8.33
N GLN A 292 -8.17 -13.25 -8.02
CA GLN A 292 -7.76 -13.99 -6.83
C GLN A 292 -7.08 -13.02 -5.86
N LEU A 293 -7.60 -12.90 -4.64
CA LEU A 293 -7.06 -11.99 -3.65
C LEU A 293 -5.98 -12.68 -2.81
N SER A 294 -4.89 -11.95 -2.54
CA SER A 294 -3.79 -12.40 -1.68
C SER A 294 -3.65 -11.57 -0.41
N PHE A 295 -4.04 -10.29 -0.44
CA PHE A 295 -4.11 -9.44 0.75
C PHE A 295 -5.23 -8.41 0.61
N VAL A 296 -6.02 -8.21 1.67
CA VAL A 296 -6.96 -7.09 1.77
C VAL A 296 -6.87 -6.45 3.13
N GLN A 297 -6.75 -5.14 3.16
CA GLN A 297 -6.74 -4.34 4.37
C GLN A 297 -7.64 -3.11 4.19
N PRO A 298 -8.91 -3.19 4.67
CA PRO A 298 -9.88 -2.10 4.65
C PRO A 298 -9.63 -1.02 5.72
#